data_AF-A0A524GAW8-F1
#
_entry.id   AF-A0A524GAW8-F1
#
_cell.length_a   1.000
_cell.length_b   1.000
_cell.length_c   1.000
_cell.angle_alpha   90.00
_cell.angle_beta   90.00
_cell.angle_gamma   90.00
#
_symmetry.space_group_name_H-M   'P 1'
#
loop_
_entity.id
_entity.type
_entity.pdbx_description
1 polymer ?
#
loop_
_entity_poly.entity_id
_entity_poly.type
_entity_poly.pdbx_seq_one_letter_code
_entity_poly.pdbx_strand_id
1 'polypeptide(L)'
;MSLVVVAIAFFMMLEIGNIFILYFKKDSTRANGIGTFRAWEKSKAHPEIHDFVRYLINWIAGTKIFFLSLLTVIVIFGTPDLHPWVLLAMIFSIASFYVGLFPLARKIDSEDMLIPKGYSKTLVGMITVFIIVFLILYLWPYIIPIPMPSFW
;
A
#
# COMPACT_ATOMS: atom_id res chain seq x y z
N MET A 1 -17.20 3.46 -16.13
CA MET A 1 -16.10 3.65 -15.15
C MET A 1 -14.81 3.82 -15.92
N SER A 2 -13.97 4.78 -15.56
CA SER A 2 -12.65 4.96 -16.17
C SER A 2 -11.69 3.85 -15.72
N LEU A 3 -10.67 3.56 -16.54
CA LEU A 3 -9.60 2.60 -16.17
C LEU A 3 -8.88 3.03 -14.89
N VAL A 4 -8.76 4.34 -14.65
CA VAL A 4 -8.22 4.92 -13.41
C VAL A 4 -9.03 4.47 -12.20
N VAL A 5 -10.35 4.60 -12.25
CA VAL A 5 -11.24 4.19 -11.15
C VAL A 5 -11.16 2.68 -10.90
N VAL A 6 -11.08 1.87 -11.95
CA VAL A 6 -10.91 0.41 -11.82
C VAL A 6 -9.59 0.07 -11.13
N ALA A 7 -8.49 0.73 -11.51
CA ALA A 7 -7.18 0.52 -10.88
C ALA A 7 -7.16 0.94 -9.41
N ILE A 8 -7.79 2.07 -9.08
CA ILE A 8 -7.96 2.54 -7.69
C ILE A 8 -8.76 1.52 -6.89
N ALA A 9 -9.90 1.05 -7.41
CA ALA A 9 -10.74 0.05 -6.73
C ALA A 9 -10.00 -1.28 -6.50
N PHE A 10 -9.20 -1.74 -7.47
CA PHE A 10 -8.36 -2.93 -7.30
C PHE A 10 -7.30 -2.74 -6.21
N PHE A 11 -6.63 -1.58 -6.18
CA PHE A 11 -5.69 -1.24 -5.11
C PHE A 11 -6.37 -1.21 -3.73
N MET A 12 -7.56 -0.60 -3.63
CA MET A 12 -8.35 -0.58 -2.41
C MET A 12 -8.66 -1.99 -1.91
N MET A 13 -9.05 -2.91 -2.81
CA MET A 13 -9.32 -4.31 -2.45
C MET A 13 -8.09 -4.99 -1.83
N LEU A 14 -6.90 -4.78 -2.38
CA LEU A 14 -5.66 -5.32 -1.82
C LEU A 14 -5.32 -4.72 -0.45
N GLU A 15 -5.53 -3.41 -0.29
CA GLU A 15 -5.31 -2.72 0.97
C GLU A 15 -6.30 -3.16 2.07
N ILE A 16 -7.56 -3.48 1.72
CA ILE A 16 -8.51 -4.12 2.65
C ILE A 16 -7.94 -5.47 3.12
N GLY A 17 -7.38 -6.27 2.21
CA GLY A 17 -6.71 -7.52 2.55
C GLY A 17 -5.56 -7.31 3.54
N ASN A 18 -4.73 -6.29 3.32
CA ASN A 18 -3.65 -5.91 4.25
C ASN A 18 -4.19 -5.53 5.63
N ILE A 19 -5.20 -4.68 5.70
CA ILE A 19 -5.85 -4.28 6.97
C ILE A 19 -6.41 -5.49 7.70
N PHE A 20 -7.09 -6.39 7.00
CA PHE A 20 -7.65 -7.61 7.59
C PHE A 20 -6.56 -8.47 8.24
N ILE A 21 -5.44 -8.67 7.54
CA ILE A 21 -4.30 -9.41 8.09
C ILE A 21 -3.73 -8.70 9.33
N LEU A 22 -3.55 -7.39 9.29
CA LEU A 22 -2.98 -6.63 10.41
C LEU A 22 -3.88 -6.62 11.65
N TYR A 23 -5.20 -6.60 11.51
CA TYR A 23 -6.11 -6.66 12.66
C TYR A 23 -6.30 -8.08 13.19
N PHE A 24 -6.61 -9.03 12.31
CA PHE A 24 -7.18 -10.32 12.70
C PHE A 24 -6.23 -11.50 12.57
N LYS A 25 -5.15 -11.38 11.78
CA LYS A 25 -4.21 -12.49 11.51
C LYS A 25 -2.75 -12.03 11.59
N LYS A 26 -2.35 -11.42 12.70
CA LYS A 26 -1.01 -10.82 12.89
C LYS A 26 0.14 -11.81 12.70
N ASP A 27 -0.05 -13.07 13.07
CA ASP A 27 0.96 -14.15 12.88
C ASP A 27 1.13 -14.59 11.41
N SER A 28 0.26 -14.13 10.49
CA SER A 28 0.33 -14.49 9.08
C SER A 28 1.56 -13.89 8.40
N THR A 29 2.25 -14.71 7.62
CA THR A 29 3.33 -14.31 6.70
C THR A 29 2.82 -13.95 5.30
N ARG A 30 1.50 -14.01 5.08
CA ARG A 30 0.87 -13.62 3.81
C ARG A 30 0.62 -12.12 3.74
N ALA A 31 0.53 -11.60 2.51
CA ALA A 31 0.35 -10.17 2.23
C ALA A 31 1.39 -9.32 2.97
N ASN A 32 1.07 -8.08 3.33
CA ASN A 32 1.96 -7.23 4.12
C ASN A 32 1.84 -7.51 5.64
N GLY A 33 1.74 -8.78 6.03
CA GLY A 33 1.55 -9.20 7.42
C GLY A 33 2.82 -9.08 8.26
N ILE A 34 2.67 -8.70 9.53
CA ILE A 34 3.81 -8.52 10.46
C ILE A 34 4.50 -9.85 10.80
N GLY A 35 3.82 -11.00 10.63
CA GLY A 35 4.43 -12.32 10.80
C GLY A 35 5.62 -12.59 9.88
N THR A 36 5.79 -11.80 8.81
CA THR A 36 7.01 -11.81 7.98
C THR A 36 8.26 -11.33 8.74
N PHE A 37 8.10 -10.60 9.85
CA PHE A 37 9.21 -10.11 10.67
C PHE A 37 9.44 -11.06 11.85
N ARG A 38 10.64 -11.65 11.95
CA ARG A 38 11.02 -12.49 13.10
C ARG A 38 10.92 -11.74 14.43
N ALA A 39 11.06 -10.42 14.40
CA ALA A 39 10.90 -9.55 15.56
C ALA A 39 9.50 -9.65 16.17
N TRP A 40 8.46 -9.96 15.38
CA TRP A 40 7.10 -10.20 15.87
C TRP A 40 7.08 -11.38 16.85
N GLU A 41 7.61 -12.53 16.45
CA GLU A 41 7.68 -13.70 17.34
C GLU A 41 8.59 -13.46 18.55
N LYS A 42 9.76 -12.83 18.34
CA LYS A 42 10.66 -12.48 19.46
C LYS A 42 10.01 -11.54 20.47
N SER A 43 9.15 -10.63 20.02
CA SER A 43 8.48 -9.67 20.93
C SER A 43 7.60 -10.37 21.96
N LYS A 44 7.01 -11.53 21.64
CA LYS A 44 6.10 -12.28 22.54
C LYS A 44 6.76 -12.72 23.85
N ALA A 45 8.09 -12.85 23.88
CA ALA A 45 8.84 -13.15 25.10
C ALA A 45 8.92 -11.95 26.07
N HIS A 46 8.61 -10.73 25.61
CA HIS A 46 8.70 -9.48 26.36
C HIS A 46 7.34 -8.76 26.31
N PRO A 47 6.45 -8.98 27.30
CA PRO A 47 5.07 -8.49 27.24
C PRO A 47 4.92 -7.00 26.92
N GLU A 48 5.73 -6.15 27.56
CA GLU A 48 5.71 -4.69 27.34
C GLU A 48 6.05 -4.31 25.88
N ILE A 49 7.05 -4.97 25.30
CA ILE A 49 7.45 -4.75 23.90
C ILE A 49 6.38 -5.30 22.96
N HIS A 50 5.82 -6.47 23.28
CA HIS A 50 4.76 -7.08 22.47
C HIS A 50 3.53 -6.18 22.39
N ASP A 51 3.09 -5.63 23.51
CA ASP A 51 1.94 -4.74 23.57
C ASP A 51 2.21 -3.42 22.83
N PHE A 52 3.41 -2.87 22.95
CA PHE A 52 3.82 -1.71 22.16
C PHE A 52 3.82 -2.00 20.65
N VAL A 53 4.37 -3.13 20.21
CA VAL A 53 4.36 -3.53 18.80
C VAL A 53 2.92 -3.74 18.30
N ARG A 54 2.06 -4.39 19.09
CA ARG A 54 0.62 -4.54 18.78
C ARG A 54 -0.08 -3.19 18.63
N TYR A 55 0.21 -2.24 19.50
CA TYR A 55 -0.30 -0.89 19.39
C TYR A 55 0.11 -0.24 18.06
N LEU A 56 1.40 -0.30 17.69
CA LEU A 56 1.88 0.25 16.42
C LEU A 56 1.25 -0.42 15.20
N ILE A 57 1.09 -1.75 15.20
CA ILE A 57 0.42 -2.48 14.11
C ILE A 57 -1.04 -2.03 13.97
N ASN A 58 -1.77 -1.94 15.08
CA ASN A 58 -3.16 -1.50 15.07
C ASN A 58 -3.29 -0.04 14.64
N TRP A 59 -2.32 0.81 15.01
CA TRP A 59 -2.27 2.19 14.54
C TRP A 59 -2.09 2.26 13.02
N ILE A 60 -1.12 1.53 12.46
CA ILE A 60 -0.90 1.46 11.00
C ILE A 60 -2.14 0.92 10.27
N ALA A 61 -2.80 -0.10 10.83
CA ALA A 61 -4.04 -0.62 10.25
C ALA A 61 -5.17 0.42 10.30
N GLY A 62 -5.27 1.20 11.38
CA GLY A 62 -6.22 2.28 11.53
C GLY A 62 -6.00 3.45 10.55
N THR A 63 -4.74 3.84 10.31
CA THR A 63 -4.44 4.89 9.31
C THR A 63 -4.80 4.43 7.90
N LYS A 64 -4.62 3.15 7.57
CA LYS A 64 -5.07 2.58 6.30
C LYS A 64 -6.59 2.60 6.15
N ILE A 65 -7.35 2.33 7.22
CA ILE A 65 -8.82 2.48 7.20
C ILE A 65 -9.19 3.93 6.86
N PHE A 66 -8.60 4.92 7.53
CA PHE A 66 -8.86 6.33 7.24
C PHE A 66 -8.58 6.67 5.77
N PHE A 67 -7.42 6.25 5.25
CA PHE A 67 -7.05 6.42 3.85
C PHE A 67 -8.07 5.78 2.88
N LEU A 68 -8.49 4.54 3.13
CA LEU A 68 -9.47 3.86 2.28
C LEU A 68 -10.87 4.46 2.37
N SER A 69 -11.28 4.94 3.53
CA SER A 69 -12.56 5.63 3.70
C SER A 69 -12.60 6.90 2.86
N LEU A 70 -11.54 7.72 2.89
CA LEU A 70 -11.43 8.91 2.02
C LEU A 70 -11.42 8.52 0.54
N LEU A 71 -10.65 7.51 0.17
CA LEU A 71 -10.54 7.05 -1.21
C LEU A 71 -11.89 6.51 -1.73
N THR A 72 -12.68 5.86 -0.88
CA THR A 72 -14.03 5.39 -1.19
C THR A 72 -14.95 6.55 -1.55
N VAL A 73 -14.97 7.60 -0.72
CA VAL A 73 -15.78 8.80 -0.97
C VAL A 73 -15.38 9.44 -2.30
N ILE A 74 -14.08 9.55 -2.59
CA ILE A 74 -13.58 10.15 -3.82
C ILE A 74 -13.90 9.29 -5.06
N VAL A 75 -13.84 7.97 -4.95
CA VAL A 75 -14.20 7.07 -6.04
C VAL A 75 -15.69 7.12 -6.37
N ILE A 76 -16.56 7.21 -5.36
CA ILE A 76 -18.01 7.21 -5.55
C ILE A 76 -18.54 8.58 -5.99
N PHE A 77 -18.04 9.66 -5.37
CA PHE A 77 -18.60 11.01 -5.52
C PHE A 77 -17.68 11.98 -6.28
N GLY A 78 -16.43 11.59 -6.56
CA GLY A 78 -15.48 12.44 -7.27
C GLY A 78 -15.81 12.60 -8.76
N THR A 79 -15.53 13.79 -9.29
CA THR A 79 -15.68 14.08 -10.71
C THR A 79 -14.60 13.37 -11.55
N PRO A 80 -14.84 13.12 -12.84
CA PRO A 80 -13.85 12.48 -13.72
C PRO A 80 -12.48 13.20 -13.75
N ASP A 81 -12.48 14.53 -13.61
CA ASP A 81 -11.26 15.34 -13.61
C ASP A 81 -10.47 15.22 -12.29
N LEU A 82 -11.10 14.78 -11.20
CA LEU A 82 -10.45 14.61 -9.90
C LEU A 82 -9.64 13.30 -9.83
N HIS A 83 -10.12 12.22 -10.46
CA HIS A 83 -9.51 10.89 -10.33
C HIS A 83 -8.03 10.82 -10.78
N PRO A 84 -7.57 11.51 -11.84
CA PRO A 84 -6.15 11.58 -12.19
C PRO A 84 -5.29 12.22 -11.10
N TRP A 85 -5.78 13.26 -10.42
CA TRP A 85 -5.06 13.91 -9.31
C TRP A 85 -4.96 13.01 -8.08
N VAL A 86 -5.99 12.23 -7.82
CA VAL A 86 -5.99 11.21 -6.77
C VAL A 86 -4.93 10.15 -7.06
N LEU A 87 -4.86 9.69 -8.32
CA LEU A 87 -3.85 8.74 -8.76
C LEU A 87 -2.43 9.29 -8.57
N LEU A 88 -2.22 10.57 -8.89
CA LEU A 88 -0.95 11.25 -8.66
C LEU A 88 -0.60 11.35 -7.16
N ALA A 89 -1.56 11.71 -6.31
CA ALA A 89 -1.37 11.73 -4.86
C ALA A 89 -1.03 10.33 -4.30
N MET A 90 -1.66 9.28 -4.83
CA MET A 90 -1.35 7.89 -4.48
C MET A 90 0.08 7.52 -4.88
N ILE A 91 0.55 7.90 -6.08
CA ILE A 91 1.94 7.68 -6.52
C ILE A 91 2.91 8.31 -5.53
N PHE A 92 2.73 9.58 -5.17
CA PHE A 92 3.60 10.26 -4.21
C PHE A 92 3.58 9.62 -2.82
N SER A 93 2.38 9.27 -2.33
CA SER A 93 2.22 8.61 -1.04
C SER A 93 2.93 7.27 -1.00
N ILE A 94 2.79 6.45 -2.04
CA ILE A 94 3.45 5.14 -2.15
C ILE A 94 4.97 5.31 -2.33
N ALA A 95 5.42 6.27 -3.14
CA ALA A 95 6.84 6.53 -3.38
C ALA A 95 7.60 6.94 -2.11
N SER A 96 6.92 7.53 -1.12
CA SER A 96 7.52 7.85 0.18
C SER A 96 8.13 6.62 0.89
N PHE A 97 7.66 5.41 0.55
CA PHE A 97 8.24 4.14 1.00
C PHE A 97 9.76 4.06 0.76
N TYR A 98 10.26 4.56 -0.37
CA TYR A 98 11.67 4.44 -0.75
C TYR A 98 12.62 5.29 0.10
N VAL A 99 12.10 6.34 0.76
CA VAL A 99 12.91 7.23 1.59
C VAL A 99 13.09 6.65 2.99
N GLY A 100 12.01 6.18 3.62
CA GLY A 100 12.03 5.73 5.01
C GLY A 100 12.01 4.21 5.19
N LEU A 101 11.03 3.53 4.57
CA LEU A 101 10.72 2.14 4.87
C LEU A 101 11.61 1.15 4.11
N PHE A 102 11.96 1.44 2.85
CA PHE A 102 12.79 0.54 2.07
C PHE A 102 14.20 0.35 2.65
N PRO A 103 14.96 1.41 3.03
CA PRO A 103 16.28 1.23 3.61
C PRO A 103 16.23 0.38 4.89
N LEU A 104 15.20 0.59 5.71
CA LEU A 104 14.98 -0.17 6.93
C LEU A 104 14.63 -1.63 6.64
N ALA A 105 13.69 -1.89 5.73
CA ALA A 105 13.31 -3.25 5.32
C ALA A 105 14.50 -4.01 4.75
N ARG A 106 15.33 -3.36 3.92
CA ARG A 106 16.56 -3.94 3.37
C ARG A 106 17.57 -4.29 4.47
N LYS A 107 17.74 -3.42 5.47
CA LYS A 107 18.61 -3.69 6.62
C LYS A 107 18.12 -4.91 7.40
N ILE A 108 16.84 -4.94 7.78
CA ILE A 108 16.23 -6.05 8.53
C ILE A 108 16.33 -7.36 7.74
N ASP A 109 16.12 -7.32 6.42
CA ASP A 109 16.28 -8.50 5.55
C ASP A 109 17.73 -9.01 5.50
N SER A 110 18.70 -8.09 5.46
CA SER A 110 20.13 -8.45 5.48
C SER A 110 20.59 -9.10 6.79
N GLU A 111 19.85 -8.87 7.86
CA GLU A 111 20.04 -9.48 9.19
C GLU A 111 19.26 -10.80 9.34
N ASP A 112 18.70 -11.35 8.25
CA ASP A 112 17.87 -12.56 8.23
C ASP A 112 16.62 -12.49 9.15
N MET A 113 16.17 -11.25 9.43
CA MET A 113 15.03 -10.97 10.31
C MET A 113 13.70 -10.88 9.55
N LEU A 114 13.69 -11.08 8.23
CA LEU A 114 12.49 -11.24 7.41
C LEU A 114 12.32 -12.69 6.90
N ILE A 115 11.06 -13.09 6.67
CA ILE A 115 10.67 -14.40 6.15
C ILE A 115 9.70 -14.20 4.97
N PRO A 116 9.99 -14.78 3.79
CA PRO A 116 11.22 -15.49 3.42
C PRO A 116 12.41 -14.54 3.25
N LYS A 117 13.64 -15.08 3.22
CA LYS A 117 14.85 -14.29 2.96
C LYS A 117 14.74 -13.60 1.59
N GLY A 118 15.10 -12.32 1.52
CA GLY A 118 14.96 -11.52 0.31
C GLY A 118 13.58 -10.88 0.13
N TYR A 119 12.70 -10.95 1.15
CA TYR A 119 11.36 -10.34 1.11
C TYR A 119 11.40 -8.84 0.80
N SER A 120 12.45 -8.11 1.21
CA SER A 120 12.60 -6.69 0.88
C SER A 120 12.66 -6.42 -0.62
N LYS A 121 13.21 -7.36 -1.42
CA LYS A 121 13.23 -7.27 -2.89
C LYS A 121 11.85 -7.47 -3.48
N THR A 122 11.09 -8.45 -2.97
CA THR A 122 9.70 -8.68 -3.36
C THR A 122 8.83 -7.45 -3.07
N LEU A 123 9.00 -6.86 -1.88
CA LEU A 123 8.26 -5.68 -1.47
C LEU A 123 8.54 -4.48 -2.39
N VAL A 124 9.80 -4.22 -2.71
CA VAL A 124 10.16 -3.18 -3.68
C VAL A 124 9.59 -3.46 -5.06
N GLY A 125 9.73 -4.69 -5.57
CA GLY A 125 9.20 -5.05 -6.89
C GLY A 125 7.70 -4.79 -6.98
N MET A 126 6.93 -5.23 -5.98
CA MET A 126 5.49 -5.00 -5.92
C MET A 126 5.15 -3.50 -5.91
N ILE A 127 5.82 -2.71 -5.06
CA ILE A 127 5.60 -1.26 -4.95
C ILE A 127 5.97 -0.54 -6.25
N THR A 128 7.09 -0.91 -6.88
CA THR A 128 7.51 -0.37 -8.17
C THR A 128 6.47 -0.65 -9.25
N VAL A 129 5.91 -1.87 -9.30
CA VAL A 129 4.86 -2.21 -10.25
C VAL A 129 3.62 -1.33 -10.05
N PHE A 130 3.16 -1.11 -8.82
CA PHE A 130 2.02 -0.21 -8.57
C PHE A 130 2.29 1.21 -9.05
N ILE A 131 3.46 1.77 -8.73
CA ILE A 131 3.84 3.11 -9.17
C ILE A 131 3.89 3.20 -10.70
N ILE A 132 4.50 2.23 -11.38
CA ILE A 132 4.58 2.21 -12.84
C ILE A 132 3.19 2.13 -13.47
N VAL A 133 2.33 1.22 -13.00
CA VAL A 133 0.95 1.08 -13.51
C VAL A 133 0.17 2.38 -13.32
N PHE A 134 0.27 3.01 -12.15
CA PHE A 134 -0.39 4.29 -11.90
C PHE A 134 0.18 5.42 -12.75
N LEU A 135 1.50 5.47 -12.96
CA LEU A 135 2.12 6.45 -13.85
C LEU A 135 1.67 6.28 -15.30
N ILE A 136 1.60 5.03 -15.79
CA ILE A 136 1.08 4.74 -17.13
C ILE A 136 -0.37 5.22 -17.25
N LEU A 137 -1.23 4.89 -16.28
CA LEU A 137 -2.64 5.30 -16.29
C LEU A 137 -2.81 6.82 -16.20
N TYR A 138 -1.95 7.50 -15.45
CA TYR A 138 -1.93 8.97 -15.36
C TYR A 138 -1.48 9.61 -16.68
N LEU A 139 -0.45 9.07 -17.33
CA LEU A 139 0.13 9.62 -18.56
C LEU A 139 -0.64 9.21 -19.83
N TRP A 140 -1.40 8.12 -19.79
CA TRP A 140 -2.09 7.54 -20.95
C TRP A 140 -2.92 8.54 -21.76
N PRO A 141 -3.74 9.42 -21.15
CA PRO A 141 -4.53 10.40 -21.88
C PRO A 141 -3.68 11.42 -22.66
N TYR A 142 -2.42 11.63 -22.28
CA TYR A 142 -1.51 12.58 -22.92
C TYR A 142 -0.64 11.94 -24.02
N ILE A 143 -0.47 10.61 -23.99
CA ILE A 143 0.38 9.87 -24.94
C ILE A 143 -0.42 9.40 -26.15
N ILE A 144 -1.66 8.97 -25.93
CA ILE A 144 -2.58 8.58 -27.00
C ILE A 144 -3.69 9.63 -27.00
N PRO A 145 -3.66 10.61 -27.93
CA PRO A 145 -4.76 11.54 -28.11
C PRO A 145 -5.94 10.76 -28.71
N ILE A 146 -6.64 10.00 -27.89
CA ILE A 146 -8.02 9.64 -28.19
C ILE A 146 -8.74 11.00 -28.16
N PRO A 147 -9.44 11.41 -29.23
CA PRO A 147 -10.23 12.63 -29.17
C PRO A 147 -11.18 12.48 -28.00
N MET A 148 -10.93 13.24 -26.93
CA MET A 148 -11.87 13.39 -25.84
C MET A 148 -13.16 13.87 -26.48
N PRO A 149 -14.29 13.16 -26.36
CA PRO A 149 -15.56 13.75 -26.75
C PRO A 149 -15.64 15.05 -25.97
N SER A 150 -15.78 16.16 -26.69
CA SER A 150 -15.98 17.47 -26.08
C SER A 150 -17.32 17.44 -25.37
N PHE A 151 -17.33 17.06 -24.10
CA PHE A 151 -18.47 17.26 -23.23
C PHE A 151 -18.40 18.72 -22.78
N TRP A 152 -18.93 19.60 -23.63
CA TRP A 152 -19.56 20.85 -23.21
C TRP A 152 -20.90 20.50 -22.57
#